data_AF-Q9RRK7-F1
#
_entry.id   AF-Q9RRK7-F1
#
_cell.length_a   1.000
_cell.length_b   1.000
_cell.length_c   1.000
_cell.angle_alpha   90.00
_cell.angle_beta   90.00
_cell.angle_gamma   90.00
#
_symmetry.space_group_name_H-M   'P 1'
#
loop_
_entity.id
_entity.type
_entity.pdbx_description
1 polymer ?
#
loop_
_entity_poly.entity_id
_entity_poly.type
_entity_poly.pdbx_seq_one_letter_code
_entity_poly.pdbx_strand_id
1 'polypeptide(L)'
;MPLPEEWQGIVEGLRPASLRRPQRELSALGHLVDACLHVVDDERNRALIWGRFGAGQTLQEAGDAHGITRERVRQVVNRSSRLFLRNARVRQIADAVFAGLGREGPILLSVRGACSAEQPGASPEQLWDFMLNIWREVQKRPVQSVPLGDDLYLFSPQPLPSEREVARRMAERGSFLYPAQLAALLEVAPNEVEAVACGLPRLVRTQSGLYGLRGWTLPQLLKAVAEQLARAGFTEWHFSQIGKAAAFFDTDLEHTPSRNFAAVLSRSEVNSFEHAGRDGCWRLASLGDGHGSNLEAIRAVLEEADTPLHWTDIQERLSRQVHDGTVVALLTREPDFVNLGRSVFGLRDRAYDTMETQTEEAFMRDLFRQMSRDWVPAMLAEDLAAGRGLDVQQLRRVGRVSEEFRFWKWGTGEVLYVTPEEANRRFFRRWFASREDRELPETDVLLAGLRLAFEQRDRDILCQTYECLRRRGGTLPPEAAHWVDWALG
;
A
#
# COMPACT_ATOMS: atom_id res chain seq x y z
N MET A 1 -6.78 14.50 17.00
CA MET A 1 -7.84 13.66 17.62
C MET A 1 -7.35 13.05 18.93
N PRO A 2 -8.22 12.74 19.91
CA PRO A 2 -7.85 11.92 21.07
C PRO A 2 -7.52 10.49 20.63
N LEU A 3 -6.79 9.76 21.46
CA LEU A 3 -6.55 8.33 21.25
C LEU A 3 -7.87 7.56 21.52
N PRO A 4 -8.28 6.60 20.68
CA PRO A 4 -9.45 5.77 20.97
C PRO A 4 -9.26 4.95 22.25
N GLU A 5 -10.29 4.87 23.10
CA GLU A 5 -10.25 4.10 24.36
C GLU A 5 -9.94 2.62 24.11
N GLU A 6 -10.47 2.06 23.02
CA GLU A 6 -10.25 0.68 22.59
C GLU A 6 -8.77 0.34 22.33
N TRP A 7 -7.95 1.35 22.00
CA TRP A 7 -6.52 1.16 21.75
C TRP A 7 -5.69 1.16 23.02
N GLN A 8 -6.25 1.67 24.13
CA GLN A 8 -5.47 2.03 25.31
C GLN A 8 -4.71 0.83 25.87
N GLY A 9 -5.35 -0.33 26.02
CA GLY A 9 -4.69 -1.55 26.48
C GLY A 9 -3.58 -2.06 25.54
N ILE A 10 -3.72 -1.84 24.23
CA ILE A 10 -2.72 -2.24 23.23
C ILE A 10 -1.50 -1.33 23.35
N VAL A 11 -1.71 -0.02 23.31
CA VAL A 11 -0.60 0.96 23.31
C VAL A 11 0.10 1.05 24.66
N GLU A 12 -0.62 0.88 25.78
CA GLU A 12 -0.01 0.75 27.11
C GLU A 12 0.93 -0.46 27.15
N GLY A 13 0.51 -1.58 26.56
CA GLY A 13 1.34 -2.76 26.37
C GLY A 13 2.63 -2.51 25.58
N LEU A 14 2.68 -1.50 24.71
CA LEU A 14 3.88 -1.14 23.94
C LEU A 14 4.90 -0.34 24.74
N ARG A 15 4.57 0.17 25.94
CA ARG A 15 5.54 0.93 26.74
C ARG A 15 6.79 0.11 27.02
N PRO A 16 7.99 0.73 26.98
CA PRO A 16 9.22 0.05 27.39
C PRO A 16 9.08 -0.49 28.81
N ALA A 17 9.55 -1.72 28.99
CA ALA A 17 9.62 -2.40 30.27
C ALA A 17 11.06 -2.84 30.52
N SER A 18 11.42 -2.96 31.81
CA SER A 18 12.71 -3.53 32.20
C SER A 18 12.81 -4.97 31.70
N LEU A 19 13.96 -5.31 31.11
CA LEU A 19 14.29 -6.69 30.79
C LEU A 19 14.31 -7.53 32.06
N ARG A 20 13.85 -8.77 31.97
CA ARG A 20 13.88 -9.69 33.11
C ARG A 20 15.33 -10.15 33.28
N ARG A 21 15.85 -10.03 34.51
CA ARG A 21 17.20 -10.49 34.84
C ARG A 21 17.12 -11.81 35.63
N PRO A 22 17.02 -12.99 34.98
CA PRO A 22 17.28 -14.25 35.69
C PRO A 22 18.76 -14.28 36.08
N GLN A 23 19.07 -14.16 37.36
CA GLN A 23 20.45 -14.09 37.83
C GLN A 23 20.89 -15.44 38.39
N ARG A 24 22.05 -15.92 37.93
CA ARG A 24 22.86 -16.89 38.66
C ARG A 24 23.97 -16.14 39.39
N GLU A 25 24.05 -16.31 40.70
CA GLU A 25 25.07 -15.67 41.52
C GLU A 25 26.36 -16.51 41.57
N LEU A 26 27.51 -15.86 41.42
CA LEU A 26 28.84 -16.45 41.50
C LEU A 26 29.60 -15.92 42.73
N SER A 27 29.19 -16.37 43.91
CA SER A 27 29.79 -15.93 45.18
C SER A 27 31.14 -16.58 45.50
N ALA A 28 31.40 -17.79 45.00
CA ALA A 28 32.64 -18.55 45.29
C ALA A 28 33.83 -18.18 44.37
N LEU A 29 33.71 -17.11 43.58
CA LEU A 29 34.70 -16.75 42.56
C LEU A 29 36.08 -16.49 43.16
N GLY A 30 36.15 -15.74 44.26
CA GLY A 30 37.43 -15.40 44.88
C GLY A 30 38.15 -16.62 45.50
N HIS A 31 37.42 -17.59 46.05
CA HIS A 31 38.01 -18.87 46.49
C HIS A 31 38.62 -19.66 45.32
N LEU A 32 38.04 -19.55 44.13
CA LEU A 32 38.58 -20.19 42.93
C LEU A 32 39.83 -19.47 42.41
N VAL A 33 39.87 -18.14 42.49
CA VAL A 33 41.08 -17.34 42.22
C VAL A 33 42.20 -17.74 43.17
N ASP A 34 41.92 -17.75 44.49
CA ASP A 34 42.88 -18.16 45.51
C ASP A 34 43.38 -19.58 45.24
N ALA A 35 42.48 -20.52 44.98
CA ALA A 35 42.84 -21.91 44.67
C ALA A 35 43.76 -22.00 43.46
N CYS A 36 43.52 -21.22 42.40
CA CYS A 36 44.41 -21.15 41.22
C CYS A 36 45.79 -20.58 41.59
N LEU A 37 45.84 -19.45 42.30
CA LEU A 37 47.10 -18.80 42.67
C LEU A 37 47.97 -19.70 43.57
N HIS A 38 47.35 -20.45 44.50
CA HIS A 38 48.05 -21.41 45.36
C HIS A 38 48.67 -22.60 44.61
N VAL A 39 48.24 -22.89 43.36
CA VAL A 39 48.90 -23.92 42.53
C VAL A 39 50.24 -23.42 41.97
N VAL A 40 50.48 -22.11 41.96
CA VAL A 40 51.73 -21.53 41.45
C VAL A 40 52.72 -21.40 42.59
N ASP A 41 53.78 -22.19 42.55
CA ASP A 41 54.73 -22.35 43.67
C ASP A 41 55.43 -21.04 44.08
N ASP A 42 55.78 -20.19 43.11
CA ASP A 42 56.60 -18.99 43.31
C ASP A 42 55.76 -17.69 43.33
N GLU A 43 56.02 -16.83 44.32
CA GLU A 43 55.29 -15.58 44.56
C GLU A 43 55.38 -14.60 43.37
N ARG A 44 56.56 -14.50 42.76
CA ARG A 44 56.76 -13.65 41.57
C ARG A 44 55.93 -14.15 40.39
N ASN A 45 55.83 -15.47 40.21
CA ASN A 45 54.96 -16.05 39.20
C ASN A 45 53.46 -15.87 39.53
N ARG A 46 53.04 -15.92 40.80
CA ARG A 46 51.65 -15.60 41.20
C ARG A 46 51.30 -14.16 40.82
N ALA A 47 52.13 -13.20 41.21
CA ALA A 47 51.94 -11.79 40.87
C ALA A 47 51.87 -11.56 39.35
N LEU A 48 52.72 -12.25 38.57
CA LEU A 48 52.70 -12.19 37.11
C LEU A 48 51.39 -12.75 36.53
N ILE A 49 50.93 -13.90 37.03
CA ILE A 49 49.68 -14.52 36.57
C ILE A 49 48.48 -13.64 36.91
N TRP A 50 48.43 -13.08 38.12
CA TRP A 50 47.42 -12.09 38.50
C TRP A 50 47.45 -10.86 37.59
N GLY A 51 48.63 -10.29 37.35
CA GLY A 51 48.79 -9.14 36.45
C GLY A 51 48.25 -9.41 35.04
N ARG A 52 48.52 -10.62 34.51
CA ARG A 52 48.07 -11.04 33.18
C ARG A 52 46.59 -11.36 33.08
N PHE A 53 46.02 -12.00 34.09
CA PHE A 53 44.66 -12.54 34.01
C PHE A 53 43.63 -11.67 34.72
N GLY A 54 43.95 -11.11 35.87
CA GLY A 54 43.03 -10.27 36.65
C GLY A 54 43.19 -8.77 36.37
N ALA A 55 44.43 -8.27 36.28
CA ALA A 55 44.67 -6.84 36.03
C ALA A 55 44.72 -6.45 34.53
N GLY A 56 44.60 -7.43 33.63
CA GLY A 56 44.53 -7.19 32.19
C GLY A 56 45.83 -6.69 31.52
N GLN A 57 46.98 -6.73 32.20
CA GLN A 57 48.26 -6.29 31.65
C GLN A 57 48.60 -7.09 30.39
N THR A 58 49.19 -6.48 29.36
CA THR A 58 49.71 -7.19 28.19
C THR A 58 50.92 -8.07 28.53
N LEU A 59 51.31 -8.98 27.63
CA LEU A 59 52.53 -9.79 27.81
C LEU A 59 53.79 -8.92 27.94
N GLN A 60 53.78 -7.73 27.30
CA GLN A 60 54.91 -6.81 27.35
C GLN A 60 54.95 -6.07 28.68
N GLU A 61 53.83 -5.48 29.09
CA GLU A 61 53.69 -4.77 30.39
C GLU A 61 54.02 -5.67 31.57
N ALA A 62 53.51 -6.91 31.57
CA ALA A 62 53.86 -7.89 32.61
C ALA A 62 55.35 -8.28 32.56
N GLY A 63 55.95 -8.31 31.37
CA GLY A 63 57.39 -8.57 31.22
C GLY A 63 58.23 -7.47 31.84
N ASP A 64 57.90 -6.22 31.54
CA ASP A 64 58.59 -5.04 32.04
C ASP A 64 58.44 -4.90 33.56
N ALA A 65 57.23 -5.09 34.10
CA ALA A 65 56.96 -5.05 35.54
C ALA A 65 57.74 -6.09 36.34
N HIS A 66 58.05 -7.24 35.72
CA HIS A 66 58.80 -8.32 36.36
C HIS A 66 60.25 -8.42 35.86
N GLY A 67 60.75 -7.51 35.00
CA GLY A 67 62.12 -7.55 34.47
C GLY A 67 62.45 -8.83 33.67
N ILE A 68 61.50 -9.35 32.90
CA ILE A 68 61.67 -10.53 32.05
C ILE A 68 61.13 -10.28 30.63
N THR A 69 61.53 -11.11 29.67
CA THR A 69 61.05 -10.97 28.30
C THR A 69 59.58 -11.37 28.15
N ARG A 70 58.89 -10.76 27.18
CA ARG A 70 57.52 -11.13 26.75
C ARG A 70 57.35 -12.64 26.53
N GLU A 71 58.35 -13.27 25.93
CA GLU A 71 58.35 -14.72 25.69
C GLU A 71 58.41 -15.52 27.00
N ARG A 72 59.19 -15.05 27.97
CA ARG A 72 59.26 -15.69 29.28
C ARG A 72 57.92 -15.59 30.03
N VAL A 73 57.23 -14.46 29.95
CA VAL A 73 55.86 -14.30 30.49
C VAL A 73 54.93 -15.35 29.87
N ARG A 74 54.95 -15.49 28.54
CA ARG A 74 54.13 -16.49 27.82
C ARG A 74 54.40 -17.91 28.29
N GLN A 75 55.67 -18.27 28.52
CA GLN A 75 56.05 -19.59 29.05
C GLN A 75 55.51 -19.85 30.45
N VAL A 76 55.56 -18.84 31.34
CA VAL A 76 55.02 -18.93 32.71
C VAL A 76 53.50 -19.14 32.65
N VAL A 77 52.78 -18.31 31.89
CA VAL A 77 51.33 -18.44 31.69
C VAL A 77 50.95 -19.83 31.19
N ASN A 78 51.60 -20.31 30.13
CA ASN A 78 51.33 -21.64 29.57
C ASN A 78 51.63 -22.80 30.52
N ARG A 79 52.59 -22.62 31.43
CA ARG A 79 52.89 -23.62 32.47
C ARG A 79 51.81 -23.61 33.54
N SER A 80 51.47 -22.45 34.08
CA SER A 80 50.46 -22.31 35.14
C SER A 80 49.08 -22.81 34.70
N SER A 81 48.62 -22.45 33.49
CA SER A 81 47.34 -22.93 32.96
C SER A 81 47.24 -24.47 32.89
N ARG A 82 48.36 -25.14 32.57
CA ARG A 82 48.43 -26.62 32.57
C ARG A 82 48.38 -27.21 33.99
N LEU A 83 48.91 -26.50 34.98
CA LEU A 83 48.84 -26.93 36.37
C LEU A 83 47.43 -26.78 36.94
N PHE A 84 46.74 -25.68 36.64
CA PHE A 84 45.35 -25.44 37.05
C PHE A 84 44.43 -26.59 36.60
N LEU A 85 44.61 -27.03 35.34
CA LEU A 85 43.88 -28.16 34.77
C LEU A 85 44.11 -29.51 35.47
N ARG A 86 45.30 -29.73 36.01
CA ARG A 86 45.67 -31.00 36.65
C ARG A 86 45.28 -31.03 38.12
N ASN A 87 45.21 -29.88 38.76
CA ASN A 87 44.87 -29.77 40.17
C ASN A 87 43.42 -30.19 40.44
N ALA A 88 43.23 -31.16 41.34
CA ALA A 88 41.91 -31.71 41.66
C ALA A 88 41.00 -30.69 42.36
N ARG A 89 41.56 -29.86 43.25
CA ARG A 89 40.82 -28.83 43.98
C ARG A 89 40.34 -27.72 43.05
N VAL A 90 41.19 -27.24 42.16
CA VAL A 90 40.81 -26.25 41.14
C VAL A 90 39.69 -26.80 40.26
N ARG A 91 39.81 -28.05 39.77
CA ARG A 91 38.74 -28.68 39.00
C ARG A 91 37.43 -28.81 39.78
N GLN A 92 37.47 -29.25 41.03
CA GLN A 92 36.27 -29.40 41.85
C GLN A 92 35.54 -28.06 42.07
N ILE A 93 36.27 -27.00 42.40
CA ILE A 93 35.69 -25.66 42.60
C ILE A 93 35.21 -25.09 41.26
N ALA A 94 36.01 -25.24 40.19
CA ALA A 94 35.62 -24.81 38.85
C ALA A 94 34.37 -25.55 38.36
N ASP A 95 34.24 -26.85 38.60
CA ASP A 95 33.04 -27.62 38.27
C ASP A 95 31.85 -27.15 39.11
N ALA A 96 32.01 -26.82 40.39
CA ALA A 96 30.91 -26.27 41.20
C ALA A 96 30.44 -24.88 40.71
N VAL A 97 31.39 -24.03 40.30
CA VAL A 97 31.11 -22.65 39.83
C VAL A 97 30.59 -22.65 38.39
N PHE A 98 31.16 -23.49 37.52
CA PHE A 98 30.93 -23.49 36.09
C PHE A 98 30.13 -24.69 35.56
N ALA A 99 29.70 -25.63 36.41
CA ALA A 99 28.79 -26.69 36.00
C ALA A 99 27.55 -26.07 35.34
N GLY A 100 27.22 -26.59 34.16
CA GLY A 100 26.13 -26.08 33.34
C GLY A 100 26.54 -24.96 32.38
N LEU A 101 27.49 -24.08 32.73
CA LEU A 101 27.81 -22.89 31.92
C LEU A 101 28.31 -23.20 30.52
N GLY A 102 29.04 -24.31 30.34
CA GLY A 102 29.53 -24.73 29.03
C GLY A 102 28.51 -25.53 28.20
N ARG A 103 27.35 -25.87 28.78
CA ARG A 103 26.25 -26.61 28.13
C ARG A 103 25.00 -25.76 27.94
N GLU A 104 24.83 -24.74 28.76
CA GLU A 104 23.82 -23.69 28.65
C GLU A 104 24.24 -22.70 27.56
N GLY A 105 23.28 -22.06 26.88
CA GLY A 105 23.60 -20.94 25.98
C GLY A 105 23.88 -19.65 26.76
N PRO A 106 23.57 -18.48 26.19
CA PRO A 106 23.81 -17.20 26.87
C PRO A 106 23.03 -17.07 28.18
N ILE A 107 23.70 -16.61 29.25
CA ILE A 107 23.12 -16.45 30.58
C ILE A 107 23.58 -15.16 31.29
N LEU A 108 22.81 -14.72 32.28
CA LEU A 108 23.18 -13.59 33.13
C LEU A 108 23.76 -14.06 34.47
N LEU A 109 24.92 -13.51 34.81
CA LEU A 109 25.70 -13.83 36.00
C LEU A 109 25.86 -12.59 36.87
N SER A 110 25.62 -12.73 38.17
CA SER A 110 25.97 -11.71 39.16
C SER A 110 27.22 -12.13 39.93
N VAL A 111 28.22 -11.25 40.01
CA VAL A 111 29.51 -11.52 40.67
C VAL A 111 29.61 -10.77 42.00
N ARG A 112 28.55 -10.79 42.80
CA ARG A 112 28.52 -10.09 44.10
C ARG A 112 29.21 -10.89 45.19
N GLY A 113 29.79 -10.17 46.15
CA GLY A 113 30.41 -10.76 47.35
C GLY A 113 31.65 -11.61 47.08
N ALA A 114 32.16 -11.64 45.84
CA ALA A 114 33.38 -12.34 45.50
C ALA A 114 34.59 -11.61 46.11
N CYS A 115 35.30 -12.28 47.02
CA CYS A 115 36.53 -11.76 47.62
C CYS A 115 37.64 -12.81 47.57
N SER A 116 38.86 -12.35 47.27
CA SER A 116 40.07 -13.18 47.23
C SER A 116 40.93 -12.85 48.45
N ALA A 117 41.38 -13.87 49.18
CA ALA A 117 42.32 -13.67 50.28
C ALA A 117 43.72 -13.31 49.76
N GLU A 118 44.10 -13.83 48.59
CA GLU A 118 45.38 -13.52 47.93
C GLU A 118 45.38 -12.12 47.29
N GLN A 119 44.20 -11.58 46.95
CA GLN A 119 44.02 -10.25 46.37
C GLN A 119 42.87 -9.48 47.06
N PRO A 120 43.05 -9.03 48.32
CA PRO A 120 41.97 -8.40 49.10
C PRO A 120 41.41 -7.10 48.50
N GLY A 121 42.18 -6.43 47.64
CA GLY A 121 41.77 -5.20 46.95
C GLY A 121 41.21 -5.41 45.54
N ALA A 122 41.06 -6.65 45.08
CA ALA A 122 40.57 -6.94 43.75
C ALA A 122 39.08 -6.58 43.61
N SER A 123 38.71 -5.94 42.50
CA SER A 123 37.30 -5.74 42.16
C SER A 123 36.66 -7.05 41.67
N PRO A 124 35.32 -7.19 41.77
CA PRO A 124 34.60 -8.31 41.15
C PRO A 124 34.92 -8.50 39.67
N GLU A 125 35.12 -7.41 38.94
CA GLU A 125 35.53 -7.43 37.53
C GLU A 125 36.90 -8.08 37.34
N GLN A 126 37.91 -7.71 38.15
CA GLN A 126 39.24 -8.30 38.06
C GLN A 126 39.22 -9.80 38.41
N LEU A 127 38.42 -10.20 39.40
CA LEU A 127 38.24 -11.62 39.72
C LEU A 127 37.54 -12.37 38.57
N TRP A 128 36.56 -11.75 37.93
CA TRP A 128 35.83 -12.31 36.79
C TRP A 128 36.72 -12.44 35.55
N ASP A 129 37.48 -11.40 35.22
CA ASP A 129 38.45 -11.39 34.13
C ASP A 129 39.55 -12.44 34.34
N PHE A 130 40.02 -12.59 35.59
CA PHE A 130 40.98 -13.65 35.92
C PHE A 130 40.43 -15.01 35.53
N MET A 131 39.17 -15.27 35.88
CA MET A 131 38.52 -16.53 35.58
C MET A 131 38.19 -16.73 34.11
N LEU A 132 37.74 -15.69 33.41
CA LEU A 132 37.51 -15.73 31.96
C LEU A 132 38.81 -16.00 31.19
N ASN A 133 39.91 -15.38 31.60
CA ASN A 133 41.20 -15.55 30.94
C ASN A 133 41.78 -16.95 31.19
N ILE A 134 41.61 -17.50 32.39
CA ILE A 134 41.91 -18.92 32.65
C ILE A 134 41.04 -19.80 31.74
N TRP A 135 39.73 -19.56 31.68
CA TRP A 135 38.83 -20.35 30.85
C TRP A 135 39.24 -20.33 29.38
N ARG A 136 39.53 -19.15 28.81
CA ARG A 136 40.00 -18.99 27.43
C ARG A 136 41.30 -19.75 27.18
N GLU A 137 42.25 -19.66 28.12
CA GLU A 137 43.53 -20.35 28.01
C GLU A 137 43.42 -21.87 28.14
N VAL A 138 42.45 -22.34 28.93
CA VAL A 138 42.23 -23.75 29.24
C VAL A 138 41.39 -24.44 28.17
N GLN A 139 40.19 -23.90 27.90
CA GLN A 139 39.22 -24.52 27.00
C GLN A 139 39.60 -24.32 25.53
N LYS A 140 40.46 -23.32 25.23
CA LYS A 140 40.79 -22.89 23.86
C LYS A 140 39.54 -22.66 23.00
N ARG A 141 38.42 -22.33 23.64
CA ARG A 141 37.14 -22.00 23.02
C ARG A 141 36.87 -20.51 23.16
N PRO A 142 36.29 -19.87 22.13
CA PRO A 142 35.86 -18.50 22.25
C PRO A 142 34.74 -18.41 23.29
N VAL A 143 34.94 -17.59 24.31
CA VAL A 143 33.88 -17.19 25.24
C VAL A 143 33.75 -15.68 25.23
N GLN A 144 32.51 -15.22 25.27
CA GLN A 144 32.19 -13.81 25.34
C GLN A 144 31.59 -13.50 26.71
N SER A 145 31.98 -12.34 27.21
CA SER A 145 31.41 -11.75 28.40
C SER A 145 31.18 -10.28 28.11
N VAL A 146 29.98 -9.79 28.40
CA VAL A 146 29.63 -8.37 28.25
C VAL A 146 29.25 -7.84 29.63
N PRO A 147 29.96 -6.83 30.17
CA PRO A 147 29.56 -6.19 31.41
C PRO A 147 28.27 -5.38 31.19
N LEU A 148 27.31 -5.53 32.10
CA LEU A 148 26.01 -4.87 32.06
C LEU A 148 25.82 -3.84 33.19
N GLY A 149 26.82 -3.66 34.05
CA GLY A 149 26.77 -2.81 35.26
C GLY A 149 26.28 -3.55 36.51
N ASP A 150 26.49 -2.97 37.69
CA ASP A 150 26.05 -3.51 39.00
C ASP A 150 26.50 -4.96 39.29
N ASP A 151 27.74 -5.30 38.92
CA ASP A 151 28.32 -6.66 38.97
C ASP A 151 27.55 -7.71 38.15
N LEU A 152 26.79 -7.29 37.14
CA LEU A 152 26.05 -8.16 36.22
C LEU A 152 26.82 -8.33 34.91
N TYR A 153 26.91 -9.57 34.46
CA TYR A 153 27.60 -9.95 33.24
C TYR A 153 26.72 -10.87 32.39
N LEU A 154 26.66 -10.62 31.09
CA LEU A 154 26.18 -11.60 30.12
C LEU A 154 27.35 -12.51 29.76
N PHE A 155 27.28 -13.78 30.12
CA PHE A 155 28.24 -14.79 29.69
C PHE A 155 27.65 -15.63 28.58
N SER A 156 28.45 -15.89 27.55
CA SER A 156 28.06 -16.78 26.46
C SER A 156 29.23 -17.68 26.04
N PRO A 157 29.02 -19.00 26.01
CA PRO A 157 29.99 -19.94 25.43
C PRO A 157 29.97 -19.94 23.90
N GLN A 158 29.08 -19.17 23.27
CA GLN A 158 28.95 -19.01 21.83
C GLN A 158 29.10 -17.52 21.46
N PRO A 159 29.47 -17.19 20.21
CA PRO A 159 29.46 -15.82 19.74
C PRO A 159 28.07 -15.20 19.89
N LEU A 160 27.99 -14.05 20.55
CA LEU A 160 26.77 -13.26 20.61
C LEU A 160 26.53 -12.56 19.27
N PRO A 161 25.27 -12.39 18.87
CA PRO A 161 24.94 -11.67 17.64
C PRO A 161 25.37 -10.20 17.75
N SER A 162 25.85 -9.65 16.63
CA SER A 162 26.23 -8.23 16.59
C SER A 162 25.01 -7.35 16.73
N GLU A 163 25.05 -6.36 17.63
CA GLU A 163 23.97 -5.38 17.80
C GLU A 163 23.59 -4.70 16.49
N ARG A 164 24.58 -4.34 15.65
CA ARG A 164 24.33 -3.73 14.34
C ARG A 164 23.52 -4.64 13.42
N GLU A 165 23.84 -5.93 13.42
CA GLU A 165 23.16 -6.92 12.59
C GLU A 165 21.74 -7.18 13.10
N VAL A 166 21.55 -7.32 14.41
CA VAL A 166 20.23 -7.46 15.02
C VAL A 166 19.37 -6.24 14.71
N ALA A 167 19.91 -5.03 14.91
CA ALA A 167 19.23 -3.79 14.61
C ALA A 167 18.83 -3.70 13.12
N ARG A 168 19.73 -4.08 12.19
CA ARG A 168 19.45 -4.14 10.76
C ARG A 168 18.30 -5.11 10.45
N ARG A 169 18.38 -6.36 10.91
CA ARG A 169 17.35 -7.38 10.67
C ARG A 169 15.98 -6.98 11.26
N MET A 170 15.96 -6.37 12.44
CA MET A 170 14.72 -5.86 13.04
C MET A 170 14.17 -4.64 12.28
N ALA A 171 15.04 -3.74 11.84
CA ALA A 171 14.66 -2.57 11.05
C ALA A 171 14.08 -2.97 9.68
N GLU A 172 14.64 -4.00 9.02
CA GLU A 172 14.14 -4.56 7.77
C GLU A 172 12.73 -5.15 7.92
N ARG A 173 12.45 -5.81 9.04
CA ARG A 173 11.09 -6.30 9.34
C ARG A 173 10.13 -5.15 9.65
N GLY A 174 10.59 -4.15 10.41
CA GLY A 174 9.79 -2.98 10.79
C GLY A 174 8.58 -3.35 11.66
N SER A 175 8.76 -4.29 12.59
CA SER A 175 7.69 -4.81 13.44
C SER A 175 8.19 -5.22 14.82
N PHE A 176 7.31 -5.15 15.82
CA PHE A 176 7.57 -5.75 17.13
C PHE A 176 7.58 -7.27 17.02
N LEU A 177 8.54 -7.91 17.69
CA LEU A 177 8.74 -9.35 17.65
C LEU A 177 8.26 -10.03 18.92
N TYR A 178 7.57 -11.16 18.77
CA TYR A 178 7.32 -12.07 19.88
C TYR A 178 8.62 -12.76 20.33
N PRO A 179 8.71 -13.23 21.59
CA PRO A 179 9.91 -13.91 22.10
C PRO A 179 10.42 -15.03 21.19
N ALA A 180 9.53 -15.87 20.65
CA ALA A 180 9.91 -16.96 19.74
C ALA A 180 10.47 -16.46 18.39
N GLN A 181 9.94 -15.37 17.86
CA GLN A 181 10.43 -14.77 16.61
C GLN A 181 11.80 -14.12 16.82
N LEU A 182 11.98 -13.46 17.97
CA LEU A 182 13.26 -12.89 18.35
C LEU A 182 14.31 -13.99 18.60
N ALA A 183 13.95 -15.09 19.27
CA ALA A 183 14.82 -16.26 19.45
C ALA A 183 15.35 -16.77 18.11
N ALA A 184 14.46 -16.94 17.13
CA ALA A 184 14.84 -17.37 15.78
C ALA A 184 15.73 -16.33 15.06
N LEU A 185 15.50 -15.04 15.26
CA LEU A 185 16.32 -13.97 14.66
C LEU A 185 17.73 -13.92 15.27
N LEU A 186 17.83 -14.13 16.57
CA LEU A 186 19.08 -14.15 17.35
C LEU A 186 19.82 -15.49 17.25
N GLU A 187 19.18 -16.52 16.70
CA GLU A 187 19.71 -17.89 16.58
C GLU A 187 20.02 -18.51 17.97
N VAL A 188 19.13 -18.25 18.95
CA VAL A 188 19.25 -18.69 20.35
C VAL A 188 17.99 -19.43 20.80
N ALA A 189 18.07 -20.16 21.92
CA ALA A 189 16.89 -20.80 22.47
C ALA A 189 15.90 -19.77 23.07
N PRO A 190 14.58 -20.05 23.09
CA PRO A 190 13.58 -19.10 23.58
C PRO A 190 13.79 -18.61 25.02
N ASN A 191 14.36 -19.45 25.88
CA ASN A 191 14.70 -19.12 27.27
C ASN A 191 15.96 -18.24 27.40
N GLU A 192 16.76 -18.09 26.34
CA GLU A 192 18.01 -17.31 26.30
C GLU A 192 17.78 -15.87 25.82
N VAL A 193 16.62 -15.59 25.22
CA VAL A 193 16.28 -14.29 24.61
C VAL A 193 16.45 -13.14 25.59
N GLU A 194 15.94 -13.25 26.81
CA GLU A 194 16.05 -12.19 27.82
C GLU A 194 17.52 -11.90 28.19
N ALA A 195 18.35 -12.94 28.32
CA ALA A 195 19.76 -12.80 28.64
C ALA A 195 20.52 -12.09 27.52
N VAL A 196 20.33 -12.53 26.27
CA VAL A 196 20.94 -11.89 25.10
C VAL A 196 20.45 -10.46 24.93
N ALA A 197 19.15 -10.23 25.15
CA ALA A 197 18.56 -8.90 25.05
C ALA A 197 19.20 -7.90 26.03
N CYS A 198 19.58 -8.33 27.24
CA CYS A 198 20.30 -7.46 28.17
C CYS A 198 21.66 -6.99 27.63
N GLY A 199 22.32 -7.78 26.78
CA GLY A 199 23.57 -7.42 26.12
C GLY A 199 23.41 -6.58 24.85
N LEU A 200 22.17 -6.22 24.47
CA LEU A 200 21.86 -5.47 23.25
C LEU A 200 21.16 -4.15 23.62
N PRO A 201 21.90 -3.05 23.86
CA PRO A 201 21.37 -1.81 24.41
C PRO A 201 20.20 -1.19 23.62
N ARG A 202 20.18 -1.36 22.30
CA ARG A 202 19.08 -0.87 21.46
C ARG A 202 17.84 -1.76 21.49
N LEU A 203 17.91 -2.99 21.97
CA LEU A 203 16.76 -3.87 22.03
C LEU A 203 15.90 -3.52 23.25
N VAL A 204 14.61 -3.33 23.05
CA VAL A 204 13.68 -2.89 24.09
C VAL A 204 12.56 -3.91 24.22
N ARG A 205 12.35 -4.40 25.44
CA ARG A 205 11.18 -5.22 25.79
C ARG A 205 10.01 -4.30 26.12
N THR A 206 8.81 -4.62 25.66
CA THR A 206 7.59 -3.89 26.00
C THR A 206 6.89 -4.49 27.22
N GLN A 207 5.91 -3.79 27.79
CA GLN A 207 5.08 -4.30 28.89
C GLN A 207 4.32 -5.58 28.50
N SER A 208 3.85 -5.66 27.25
CA SER A 208 3.22 -6.85 26.67
C SER A 208 4.19 -8.02 26.38
N GLY A 209 5.49 -7.83 26.59
CA GLY A 209 6.51 -8.85 26.37
C GLY A 209 6.96 -9.02 24.92
N LEU A 210 6.61 -8.06 24.05
CA LEU A 210 7.16 -7.95 22.71
C LEU A 210 8.53 -7.27 22.75
N TYR A 211 9.27 -7.37 21.65
CA TYR A 211 10.57 -6.73 21.49
C TYR A 211 10.56 -5.76 20.32
N GLY A 212 10.96 -4.52 20.57
CA GLY A 212 11.17 -3.46 19.59
C GLY A 212 12.60 -2.95 19.62
N LEU A 213 12.90 -1.98 18.75
CA LEU A 213 14.24 -1.39 18.63
C LEU A 213 14.20 0.09 19.00
N ARG A 214 15.06 0.50 19.93
CA ARG A 214 15.35 1.91 20.21
C ARG A 214 16.06 2.56 19.03
N GLY A 215 15.57 3.72 18.64
CA GLY A 215 16.07 4.45 17.47
C GLY A 215 15.61 3.83 16.15
N TRP A 216 14.43 3.19 16.12
CA TRP A 216 13.72 3.03 14.85
C TRP A 216 13.52 4.40 14.21
N THR A 217 13.58 4.45 12.88
CA THR A 217 13.15 5.66 12.17
C THR A 217 11.64 5.85 12.38
N LEU A 218 11.16 7.08 12.31
CA LEU A 218 9.73 7.36 12.47
C LEU A 218 8.85 6.51 11.54
N PRO A 219 9.16 6.31 10.24
CA PRO A 219 8.40 5.38 9.39
C PRO A 219 8.37 3.94 9.90
N GLN A 220 9.50 3.42 10.39
CA GLN A 220 9.59 2.05 10.93
C GLN A 220 8.75 1.88 12.20
N LEU A 221 8.82 2.85 13.11
CA LEU A 221 8.04 2.81 14.35
C LEU A 221 6.54 2.94 14.06
N LEU A 222 6.13 3.87 13.19
CA LEU A 222 4.72 3.98 12.78
C LEU A 222 4.22 2.68 12.16
N LYS A 223 5.04 2.01 11.33
CA LYS A 223 4.68 0.73 10.71
C LYS A 223 4.52 -0.35 11.78
N ALA A 224 5.47 -0.46 12.69
CA ALA A 224 5.43 -1.44 13.77
C ALA A 224 4.19 -1.28 14.65
N VAL A 225 3.79 -0.04 14.97
CA VAL A 225 2.58 0.28 15.74
C VAL A 225 1.32 -0.04 14.93
N ALA A 226 1.26 0.38 13.66
CA ALA A 226 0.17 0.04 12.75
C ALA A 226 -0.07 -1.48 12.67
N GLU A 227 0.99 -2.28 12.55
CA GLU A 227 0.85 -3.73 12.52
C GLU A 227 0.29 -4.31 13.84
N GLN A 228 0.61 -3.70 14.99
CA GLN A 228 0.03 -4.14 16.28
C GLN A 228 -1.45 -3.79 16.38
N LEU A 229 -1.84 -2.60 15.92
CA LEU A 229 -3.25 -2.20 15.85
C LEU A 229 -4.02 -3.09 14.87
N ALA A 230 -3.46 -3.38 13.70
CA ALA A 230 -4.05 -4.26 12.69
C ALA A 230 -4.27 -5.69 13.22
N ARG A 231 -3.29 -6.24 13.95
CA ARG A 231 -3.43 -7.56 14.61
C ARG A 231 -4.57 -7.60 15.63
N ALA A 232 -4.89 -6.45 16.24
CA ALA A 232 -6.01 -6.31 17.15
C ALA A 232 -7.35 -5.98 16.45
N GLY A 233 -7.38 -5.97 15.11
CA GLY A 233 -8.59 -5.72 14.31
C GLY A 233 -8.80 -4.25 13.91
N PHE A 234 -7.94 -3.34 14.34
CA PHE A 234 -8.00 -1.92 13.92
C PHE A 234 -7.13 -1.73 12.69
N THR A 235 -7.73 -1.69 11.50
CA THR A 235 -7.00 -1.66 10.22
C THR A 235 -6.83 -0.27 9.61
N GLU A 236 -7.55 0.72 10.12
CA GLU A 236 -7.53 2.10 9.66
C GLU A 236 -7.36 3.07 10.82
N TRP A 237 -6.53 4.09 10.64
CA TRP A 237 -6.10 5.00 11.72
C TRP A 237 -5.95 6.42 11.23
N HIS A 238 -6.37 7.41 12.03
CA HIS A 238 -6.00 8.79 11.74
C HIS A 238 -4.50 9.04 12.06
N PHE A 239 -3.78 9.77 11.21
CA PHE A 239 -2.33 10.03 11.37
C PHE A 239 -1.93 10.59 12.75
N SER A 240 -2.76 11.48 13.30
CA SER A 240 -2.55 12.04 14.64
C SER A 240 -2.69 11.00 15.77
N GLN A 241 -3.52 9.97 15.60
CA GLN A 241 -3.73 8.93 16.62
C GLN A 241 -2.61 7.90 16.59
N ILE A 242 -2.19 7.46 15.41
CA ILE A 242 -1.04 6.54 15.27
C ILE A 242 0.26 7.18 15.77
N GLY A 243 0.45 8.48 15.55
CA GLY A 243 1.58 9.23 16.14
C GLY A 243 1.56 9.25 17.67
N LYS A 244 0.37 9.44 18.27
CA LYS A 244 0.20 9.33 19.74
C LYS A 244 0.43 7.91 20.25
N ALA A 245 -0.02 6.90 19.52
CA ALA A 245 0.23 5.50 19.86
C ALA A 245 1.74 5.18 19.83
N ALA A 246 2.47 5.69 18.84
CA ALA A 246 3.92 5.55 18.76
C ALA A 246 4.66 6.19 19.94
N ALA A 247 4.13 7.29 20.49
CA ALA A 247 4.72 7.95 21.67
C ALA A 247 4.70 7.08 22.94
N PHE A 248 3.89 6.02 23.00
CA PHE A 248 3.95 5.07 24.12
C PHE A 248 5.25 4.24 24.11
N PHE A 249 5.79 3.93 22.94
CA PHE A 249 7.07 3.25 22.82
C PHE A 249 8.26 4.22 22.86
N ASP A 250 8.13 5.35 22.17
CA ASP A 250 9.16 6.39 22.06
C ASP A 250 8.64 7.74 22.57
N THR A 251 8.96 8.06 23.83
CA THR A 251 8.47 9.27 24.51
C THR A 251 8.95 10.57 23.87
N ASP A 252 10.03 10.54 23.07
CA ASP A 252 10.52 11.72 22.36
C ASP A 252 9.49 12.24 21.34
N LEU A 253 8.51 11.41 20.96
CA LEU A 253 7.43 11.77 20.06
C LEU A 253 6.26 12.52 20.72
N GLU A 254 6.18 12.61 22.05
CA GLU A 254 5.03 13.22 22.76
C GLU A 254 4.75 14.67 22.32
N HIS A 255 5.80 15.43 21.98
CA HIS A 255 5.70 16.81 21.54
C HIS A 255 5.80 16.99 20.03
N THR A 256 5.85 15.90 19.26
CA THR A 256 5.98 15.97 17.80
C THR A 256 4.69 16.51 17.16
N PRO A 257 4.75 17.57 16.33
CA PRO A 257 3.58 18.12 15.65
C PRO A 257 2.90 17.08 14.75
N SER A 258 1.56 16.99 14.80
CA SER A 258 0.84 15.92 14.09
C SER A 258 1.05 15.93 12.56
N ARG A 259 1.32 17.10 11.97
CA ARG A 259 1.66 17.23 10.54
C ARG A 259 2.90 16.43 10.13
N ASN A 260 3.82 16.17 11.06
CA ASN A 260 5.02 15.39 10.77
C ASN A 260 4.65 13.91 10.54
N PHE A 261 3.68 13.38 11.28
CA PHE A 261 3.18 12.02 11.07
C PHE A 261 2.47 11.91 9.72
N ALA A 262 1.62 12.88 9.37
CA ALA A 262 0.99 12.94 8.05
C ALA A 262 2.04 12.96 6.94
N ALA A 263 3.05 13.85 7.05
CA ALA A 263 4.12 13.97 6.07
C ALA A 263 4.97 12.70 5.93
N VAL A 264 5.06 11.85 6.96
CA VAL A 264 5.76 10.55 6.88
C VAL A 264 4.90 9.51 6.18
N LEU A 265 3.60 9.42 6.53
CA LEU A 265 2.69 8.45 5.93
C LEU A 265 2.46 8.71 4.43
N SER A 266 2.55 9.97 4.00
CA SER A 266 2.43 10.37 2.58
C SER A 266 3.67 10.11 1.72
N ARG A 267 4.80 9.64 2.28
CA ARG A 267 6.02 9.41 1.48
C ARG A 267 5.90 8.11 0.69
N SER A 268 5.86 8.23 -0.63
CA SER A 268 5.84 7.11 -1.59
C SER A 268 7.07 6.19 -1.49
N GLU A 269 8.19 6.68 -0.96
CA GLU A 269 9.42 5.88 -0.76
C GLU A 269 9.23 4.77 0.29
N VAL A 270 8.21 4.90 1.14
CA VAL A 270 7.84 3.92 2.16
C VAL A 270 6.51 3.30 1.73
N ASN A 271 6.56 2.31 0.81
CA ASN A 271 5.40 1.52 0.31
C ASN A 271 4.68 0.68 1.40
N SER A 272 4.68 1.13 2.66
CA SER A 272 4.05 0.45 3.80
C SER A 272 2.67 1.00 4.13
N PHE A 273 2.28 2.18 3.61
CA PHE A 273 1.03 2.84 3.95
C PHE A 273 0.23 3.26 2.71
N GLU A 274 -1.09 3.28 2.86
CA GLU A 274 -2.05 3.73 1.85
C GLU A 274 -3.12 4.59 2.53
N HIS A 275 -3.68 5.56 1.81
CA HIS A 275 -4.79 6.39 2.31
C HIS A 275 -6.09 5.58 2.36
N ALA A 276 -6.78 5.59 3.50
CA ALA A 276 -7.99 4.79 3.75
C ALA A 276 -9.29 5.47 3.25
N GLY A 277 -9.18 6.45 2.36
CA GLY A 277 -10.34 7.12 1.75
C GLY A 277 -11.09 8.14 2.63
N ARG A 278 -10.74 8.25 3.92
CA ARG A 278 -11.27 9.28 4.84
C ARG A 278 -10.17 10.29 5.17
N ASP A 279 -10.54 11.56 5.34
CA ASP A 279 -9.57 12.62 5.58
C ASP A 279 -8.64 12.30 6.77
N GLY A 280 -7.34 12.36 6.51
CA GLY A 280 -6.29 12.04 7.48
C GLY A 280 -6.22 10.57 7.93
N CYS A 281 -6.98 9.65 7.33
CA CYS A 281 -7.00 8.24 7.69
C CYS A 281 -6.14 7.39 6.76
N TRP A 282 -5.38 6.48 7.36
CA TRP A 282 -4.38 5.65 6.71
C TRP A 282 -4.54 4.20 7.14
N ARG A 283 -4.04 3.28 6.31
CA ARG A 283 -3.94 1.85 6.57
C ARG A 283 -2.61 1.30 6.11
N LEU A 284 -2.28 0.08 6.51
CA LEU A 284 -1.13 -0.63 5.95
C LEU A 284 -1.42 -0.95 4.48
N ALA A 285 -0.44 -0.73 3.60
CA ALA A 285 -0.57 -1.03 2.18
C ALA A 285 -0.90 -2.52 1.93
N SER A 286 -0.41 -3.42 2.78
CA SER A 286 -0.73 -4.86 2.72
C SER A 286 -2.19 -5.20 3.04
N LEU A 287 -2.95 -4.25 3.60
CA LEU A 287 -4.38 -4.37 3.91
C LEU A 287 -5.25 -3.48 3.01
N GLY A 288 -4.62 -2.67 2.16
CA GLY A 288 -5.30 -1.78 1.24
C GLY A 288 -5.78 -2.49 -0.01
N ASP A 289 -6.39 -1.72 -0.90
CA ASP A 289 -6.85 -2.20 -2.20
C ASP A 289 -5.89 -1.79 -3.33
N GLY A 290 -4.76 -1.17 -3.00
CA GLY A 290 -3.74 -0.73 -3.95
C GLY A 290 -3.96 0.66 -4.52
N HIS A 291 -4.99 1.39 -4.09
CA HIS A 291 -5.31 2.73 -4.61
C HIS A 291 -4.98 3.85 -3.61
N GLY A 292 -4.32 4.91 -4.06
CA GLY A 292 -3.91 6.04 -3.21
C GLY A 292 -5.05 6.98 -2.85
N SER A 293 -6.20 6.88 -3.51
CA SER A 293 -7.37 7.74 -3.26
C SER A 293 -8.69 7.07 -3.62
N ASN A 294 -9.80 7.63 -3.13
CA ASN A 294 -11.13 7.18 -3.55
C ASN A 294 -11.37 7.43 -5.05
N LEU A 295 -10.78 8.49 -5.60
CA LEU A 295 -10.86 8.79 -7.03
C LEU A 295 -10.23 7.67 -7.86
N GLU A 296 -9.02 7.26 -7.51
CA GLU A 296 -8.33 6.15 -8.17
C GLU A 296 -9.09 4.82 -8.02
N ALA A 297 -9.62 4.54 -6.84
CA ALA A 297 -10.40 3.31 -6.61
C ALA A 297 -11.71 3.29 -7.42
N ILE A 298 -12.45 4.41 -7.48
CA ILE A 298 -13.68 4.53 -8.28
C ILE A 298 -13.36 4.39 -9.77
N ARG A 299 -12.28 5.03 -10.24
CA ARG A 299 -11.81 4.91 -11.61
C ARG A 299 -11.48 3.45 -11.94
N ALA A 300 -10.72 2.75 -11.10
CA ALA A 300 -10.37 1.35 -11.29
C ALA A 300 -11.60 0.44 -11.38
N VAL A 301 -12.62 0.64 -10.52
CA VAL A 301 -13.89 -0.09 -10.59
C VAL A 301 -14.58 0.10 -11.94
N LEU A 302 -14.62 1.32 -12.46
CA LEU A 302 -15.22 1.62 -13.77
C LEU A 302 -14.36 1.10 -14.94
N GLU A 303 -13.03 1.10 -14.81
CA GLU A 303 -12.11 0.53 -15.79
C GLU A 303 -12.29 -0.98 -15.91
N GLU A 304 -12.47 -1.68 -14.78
CA GLU A 304 -12.68 -3.13 -14.70
C GLU A 304 -14.09 -3.54 -15.16
N ALA A 305 -15.11 -2.74 -14.85
CA ALA A 305 -16.50 -3.06 -15.19
C ALA A 305 -16.78 -3.05 -16.70
N ASP A 306 -15.94 -2.39 -17.49
CA ASP A 306 -16.04 -2.14 -18.92
C ASP A 306 -17.33 -1.46 -19.43
N THR A 307 -18.33 -1.29 -18.58
CA THR A 307 -19.62 -0.64 -18.83
C THR A 307 -19.94 0.40 -17.75
N PRO A 308 -20.77 1.42 -18.05
CA PRO A 308 -21.25 2.36 -17.04
C PRO A 308 -21.99 1.64 -15.91
N LEU A 309 -21.83 2.14 -14.69
CA LEU A 309 -22.42 1.56 -13.49
C LEU A 309 -23.28 2.59 -12.75
N HIS A 310 -24.35 2.14 -12.11
CA HIS A 310 -25.06 2.97 -11.15
C HIS A 310 -24.14 3.24 -9.94
N TRP A 311 -24.27 4.41 -9.30
CA TRP A 311 -23.39 4.77 -8.18
C TRP A 311 -23.43 3.76 -7.02
N THR A 312 -24.56 3.07 -6.80
CA THR A 312 -24.66 1.99 -5.80
C THR A 312 -23.84 0.76 -6.19
N ASP A 313 -23.79 0.42 -7.48
CA ASP A 313 -23.01 -0.72 -7.97
C ASP A 313 -21.51 -0.42 -7.87
N ILE A 314 -21.12 0.84 -8.10
CA ILE A 314 -19.75 1.31 -7.86
C ILE A 314 -19.40 1.18 -6.39
N GLN A 315 -20.30 1.64 -5.50
CA GLN A 315 -20.15 1.56 -4.05
C GLN A 315 -19.96 0.10 -3.58
N GLU A 316 -20.78 -0.83 -4.08
CA GLU A 316 -20.69 -2.25 -3.72
C GLU A 316 -19.40 -2.93 -4.20
N ARG A 317 -18.83 -2.47 -5.31
CA ARG A 317 -17.59 -3.01 -5.89
C ARG A 317 -16.32 -2.43 -5.27
N LEU A 318 -16.41 -1.36 -4.48
CA LEU A 318 -15.24 -0.80 -3.79
C LEU A 318 -14.78 -1.75 -2.68
N SER A 319 -13.49 -2.12 -2.71
CA SER A 319 -12.82 -2.87 -1.65
C SER A 319 -12.55 -2.04 -0.37
N ARG A 320 -13.07 -0.81 -0.29
CA ARG A 320 -12.88 0.15 0.80
C ARG A 320 -14.19 0.76 1.23
N GLN A 321 -14.30 1.13 2.50
CA GLN A 321 -15.49 1.79 3.03
C GLN A 321 -15.46 3.29 2.72
N VAL A 322 -16.35 3.73 1.84
CA VAL A 322 -16.53 5.15 1.47
C VAL A 322 -17.96 5.56 1.79
N HIS A 323 -18.19 6.78 2.25
CA HIS A 323 -19.55 7.28 2.42
C HIS A 323 -20.20 7.52 1.06
N ASP A 324 -21.48 7.15 0.91
CA ASP A 324 -22.28 7.32 -0.31
C ASP A 324 -22.19 8.74 -0.88
N GLY A 325 -22.35 9.75 -0.02
CA GLY A 325 -22.26 11.15 -0.42
C GLY A 325 -20.89 11.54 -0.97
N THR A 326 -19.81 10.88 -0.53
CA THR A 326 -18.46 11.10 -1.06
C THR A 326 -18.30 10.48 -2.44
N VAL A 327 -18.81 9.26 -2.66
CA VAL A 327 -18.77 8.62 -4.00
C VAL A 327 -19.55 9.44 -5.01
N VAL A 328 -20.79 9.83 -4.68
CA VAL A 328 -21.63 10.67 -5.55
C VAL A 328 -20.97 12.03 -5.80
N ALA A 329 -20.36 12.64 -4.79
CA ALA A 329 -19.67 13.92 -4.95
C ALA A 329 -18.47 13.81 -5.89
N LEU A 330 -17.65 12.77 -5.78
CA LEU A 330 -16.51 12.53 -6.67
C LEU A 330 -16.96 12.26 -8.10
N LEU A 331 -17.94 11.36 -8.29
CA LEU A 331 -18.52 11.05 -9.59
C LEU A 331 -19.14 12.28 -10.30
N THR A 332 -19.59 13.27 -9.53
CA THR A 332 -20.21 14.49 -10.06
C THR A 332 -19.20 15.62 -10.31
N ARG A 333 -18.19 15.77 -9.44
CA ARG A 333 -17.27 16.92 -9.46
C ARG A 333 -16.03 16.67 -10.33
N GLU A 334 -15.58 15.43 -10.41
CA GLU A 334 -14.33 15.10 -11.09
C GLU A 334 -14.54 15.02 -12.61
N PRO A 335 -13.64 15.62 -13.42
CA PRO A 335 -13.80 15.70 -14.87
C PRO A 335 -13.70 14.33 -15.54
N ASP A 336 -13.09 13.36 -14.87
CA ASP A 336 -12.84 12.01 -15.38
C ASP A 336 -14.12 11.19 -15.59
N PHE A 337 -15.21 11.58 -14.94
CA PHE A 337 -16.48 10.88 -15.00
C PHE A 337 -17.52 11.64 -15.83
N VAL A 338 -18.47 10.87 -16.38
CA VAL A 338 -19.64 11.38 -17.10
C VAL A 338 -20.90 10.70 -16.55
N ASN A 339 -21.91 11.51 -16.23
CA ASN A 339 -23.24 11.03 -15.84
C ASN A 339 -24.06 10.79 -17.11
N LEU A 340 -24.50 9.55 -17.32
CA LEU A 340 -25.26 9.10 -18.49
C LEU A 340 -26.77 9.06 -18.24
N GLY A 341 -27.22 9.63 -17.12
CA GLY A 341 -28.62 9.67 -16.69
C GLY A 341 -28.94 8.61 -15.64
N ARG A 342 -30.01 8.84 -14.87
CA ARG A 342 -30.50 7.95 -13.79
C ARG A 342 -29.40 7.51 -12.81
N SER A 343 -28.44 8.41 -12.54
CA SER A 343 -27.30 8.16 -11.64
C SER A 343 -26.39 7.00 -12.08
N VAL A 344 -26.33 6.75 -13.39
CA VAL A 344 -25.37 5.87 -14.04
C VAL A 344 -24.16 6.69 -14.50
N PHE A 345 -22.96 6.22 -14.16
CA PHE A 345 -21.71 6.92 -14.41
C PHE A 345 -20.75 6.04 -15.21
N GLY A 346 -19.98 6.67 -16.09
CA GLY A 346 -18.88 6.06 -16.83
C GLY A 346 -17.66 6.98 -16.87
N LEU A 347 -16.53 6.45 -17.35
CA LEU A 347 -15.31 7.20 -17.66
C LEU A 347 -15.47 8.03 -18.93
N ARG A 348 -15.14 9.33 -18.86
CA ARG A 348 -15.34 10.28 -19.96
C ARG A 348 -14.54 9.96 -21.23
N ASP A 349 -13.43 9.25 -21.10
CA ASP A 349 -12.56 8.85 -22.22
C ASP A 349 -13.10 7.66 -23.03
N ARG A 350 -14.26 7.09 -22.65
CA ARG A 350 -14.94 6.02 -23.37
C ARG A 350 -16.23 6.51 -24.01
N ALA A 351 -16.56 5.92 -25.16
CA ALA A 351 -17.83 6.13 -25.83
C ALA A 351 -18.91 5.21 -25.25
N TYR A 352 -20.06 5.78 -24.87
CA TYR A 352 -21.21 5.03 -24.37
C TYR A 352 -22.44 5.32 -25.21
N ASP A 353 -23.22 4.29 -25.54
CA ASP A 353 -24.57 4.44 -26.08
C ASP A 353 -25.50 4.81 -24.92
N THR A 354 -26.03 6.04 -24.88
CA THR A 354 -26.93 6.50 -23.81
C THR A 354 -28.37 5.99 -24.02
N MET A 355 -29.18 5.99 -22.96
CA MET A 355 -30.61 5.63 -23.04
C MET A 355 -31.42 6.56 -23.96
N GLU A 356 -30.98 7.82 -24.12
CA GLU A 356 -31.51 8.75 -25.14
C GLU A 356 -31.26 8.21 -26.55
N THR A 357 -30.04 7.71 -26.82
CA THR A 357 -29.68 7.14 -28.12
C THR A 357 -30.48 5.87 -28.45
N GLN A 358 -30.82 5.04 -27.44
CA GLN A 358 -31.61 3.82 -27.65
C GLN A 358 -33.09 4.10 -27.99
N THR A 359 -33.67 5.15 -27.40
CA THR A 359 -35.08 5.53 -27.64
C THR A 359 -35.24 6.19 -29.01
N GLU A 360 -34.25 6.99 -29.40
CA GLU A 360 -34.16 7.62 -30.72
C GLU A 360 -33.86 6.58 -31.81
N GLU A 361 -32.91 5.65 -31.61
CA GLU A 361 -32.66 4.57 -32.57
C GLU A 361 -33.88 3.66 -32.76
N ALA A 362 -34.61 3.32 -31.69
CA ALA A 362 -35.79 2.48 -31.78
C ALA A 362 -36.92 3.18 -32.55
N PHE A 363 -37.15 4.47 -32.29
CA PHE A 363 -38.09 5.30 -33.04
C PHE A 363 -37.68 5.42 -34.52
N MET A 364 -36.40 5.66 -34.79
CA MET A 364 -35.88 5.81 -36.15
C MET A 364 -35.99 4.50 -36.94
N ARG A 365 -35.66 3.35 -36.32
CA ARG A 365 -35.87 2.03 -36.95
C ARG A 365 -37.33 1.76 -37.26
N ASP A 366 -38.25 2.21 -36.43
CA ASP A 366 -39.68 2.09 -36.69
C ASP A 366 -40.14 3.00 -37.84
N LEU A 367 -39.61 4.23 -37.91
CA LEU A 367 -39.84 5.15 -39.03
C LEU A 367 -39.33 4.57 -40.37
N PHE A 368 -38.11 4.02 -40.42
CA PHE A 368 -37.58 3.34 -41.61
C PHE A 368 -38.43 2.14 -42.02
N ARG A 369 -38.93 1.38 -41.04
CA ARG A 369 -39.81 0.22 -41.28
C ARG A 369 -41.17 0.64 -41.84
N GLN A 370 -41.77 1.70 -41.30
CA GLN A 370 -43.06 2.25 -41.78
C GLN A 370 -42.96 2.80 -43.22
N MET A 371 -41.82 3.40 -43.58
CA MET A 371 -41.57 3.87 -44.94
C MET A 371 -41.26 2.76 -45.96
N SER A 372 -41.18 1.49 -45.53
CA SER A 372 -40.88 0.31 -46.35
C SER A 372 -39.59 0.47 -47.19
N ARG A 373 -38.55 1.13 -46.64
CA ARG A 373 -37.27 1.38 -47.33
C ARG A 373 -36.08 1.36 -46.37
N ASP A 374 -34.93 0.92 -46.87
CA ASP A 374 -33.66 0.85 -46.13
C ASP A 374 -32.79 2.13 -46.26
N TRP A 375 -33.32 3.22 -46.85
CA TRP A 375 -32.57 4.47 -47.11
C TRP A 375 -33.47 5.72 -47.14
N VAL A 376 -32.90 6.88 -46.78
CA VAL A 376 -33.56 8.21 -46.77
C VAL A 376 -32.66 9.27 -47.45
N PRO A 377 -33.19 10.19 -48.26
CA PRO A 377 -32.42 11.30 -48.85
C PRO A 377 -31.80 12.23 -47.81
N ALA A 378 -30.56 12.69 -48.04
CA ALA A 378 -29.82 13.56 -47.10
C ALA A 378 -30.60 14.81 -46.68
N MET A 379 -31.25 15.50 -47.62
CA MET A 379 -32.02 16.72 -47.32
C MET A 379 -33.26 16.44 -46.43
N LEU A 380 -33.93 15.29 -46.63
CA LEU A 380 -35.06 14.90 -45.78
C LEU A 380 -34.58 14.50 -44.38
N ALA A 381 -33.40 13.89 -44.29
CA ALA A 381 -32.76 13.56 -43.02
C ALA A 381 -32.37 14.83 -42.24
N GLU A 382 -31.84 15.84 -42.93
CA GLU A 382 -31.49 17.15 -42.36
C GLU A 382 -32.72 17.93 -41.87
N ASP A 383 -33.81 17.96 -42.64
CA ASP A 383 -35.06 18.62 -42.24
C ASP A 383 -35.76 17.90 -41.07
N LEU A 384 -35.77 16.56 -41.06
CA LEU A 384 -36.28 15.77 -39.94
C LEU A 384 -35.46 15.97 -38.66
N ALA A 385 -34.15 16.15 -38.81
CA ALA A 385 -33.25 16.46 -37.70
C ALA A 385 -33.48 17.88 -37.16
N ALA A 386 -33.55 18.88 -38.05
CA ALA A 386 -33.73 20.28 -37.70
C ALA A 386 -35.09 20.56 -37.04
N GLY A 387 -36.17 19.91 -37.51
CA GLY A 387 -37.51 20.09 -36.94
C GLY A 387 -37.68 19.58 -35.51
N ARG A 388 -36.73 18.76 -35.00
CA ARG A 388 -36.81 18.13 -33.67
C ARG A 388 -35.54 18.20 -32.83
N GLY A 389 -34.52 18.94 -33.28
CA GLY A 389 -33.29 19.18 -32.53
C GLY A 389 -32.30 18.02 -32.49
N LEU A 390 -32.32 17.12 -33.48
CA LEU A 390 -31.43 15.96 -33.58
C LEU A 390 -30.15 16.29 -34.38
N ASP A 391 -29.07 15.54 -34.17
CA ASP A 391 -27.82 15.65 -34.95
C ASP A 391 -27.83 14.73 -36.19
N VAL A 392 -27.51 15.31 -37.35
CA VAL A 392 -27.44 14.64 -38.66
C VAL A 392 -26.40 13.52 -38.69
N GLN A 393 -25.35 13.58 -37.87
CA GLN A 393 -24.37 12.49 -37.77
C GLN A 393 -24.94 11.23 -37.09
N GLN A 394 -25.96 11.37 -36.24
CA GLN A 394 -26.63 10.25 -35.59
C GLN A 394 -27.51 9.48 -36.59
N LEU A 395 -28.16 10.18 -37.53
CA LEU A 395 -28.96 9.59 -38.62
C LEU A 395 -28.16 8.66 -39.54
N ARG A 396 -26.88 8.95 -39.77
CA ARG A 396 -26.00 8.14 -40.63
C ARG A 396 -25.62 6.78 -40.02
N ARG A 397 -25.80 6.59 -38.70
CA ARG A 397 -25.45 5.34 -38.01
C ARG A 397 -26.54 4.27 -38.10
N VAL A 398 -27.79 4.67 -38.29
CA VAL A 398 -28.98 3.78 -38.17
C VAL A 398 -29.54 3.34 -39.53
N GLY A 399 -29.27 4.09 -40.61
CA GLY A 399 -29.73 3.78 -41.97
C GLY A 399 -28.82 4.36 -43.06
N ARG A 400 -28.98 3.91 -44.32
CA ARG A 400 -28.19 4.44 -45.45
C ARG A 400 -28.71 5.83 -45.84
N VAL A 401 -27.99 6.89 -45.45
CA VAL A 401 -28.20 8.24 -45.96
C VAL A 401 -27.39 8.39 -47.24
N SER A 402 -28.06 8.47 -48.41
CA SER A 402 -27.38 8.60 -49.70
C SER A 402 -27.30 10.07 -50.09
N GLU A 403 -26.08 10.60 -50.24
CA GLU A 403 -25.83 11.95 -50.78
C GLU A 403 -26.01 12.01 -52.31
N GLU A 404 -25.93 10.86 -52.99
CA GLU A 404 -26.08 10.76 -54.44
C GLU A 404 -27.28 9.88 -54.80
N PHE A 405 -28.17 10.38 -55.66
CA PHE A 405 -29.22 9.55 -56.25
C PHE A 405 -28.70 8.90 -57.54
N ARG A 406 -28.57 7.57 -57.55
CA ARG A 406 -28.34 6.80 -58.78
C ARG A 406 -29.69 6.50 -59.44
N PHE A 407 -29.97 7.16 -60.56
CA PHE A 407 -31.09 6.76 -61.42
C PHE A 407 -30.59 5.91 -62.58
N TRP A 408 -31.20 4.75 -62.75
CA TRP A 408 -31.05 3.95 -63.98
C TRP A 408 -32.00 4.50 -65.04
N LYS A 409 -31.45 4.91 -66.19
CA LYS A 409 -32.28 5.23 -67.36
C LYS A 409 -32.76 3.91 -67.97
N TRP A 410 -34.03 3.59 -67.74
CA TRP A 410 -34.63 2.35 -68.23
C TRP A 410 -34.53 2.28 -69.76
N GLY A 411 -33.86 1.25 -70.26
CA GLY A 411 -33.64 1.01 -71.69
C GLY A 411 -32.26 1.39 -72.24
N THR A 412 -31.40 2.12 -71.50
CA THR A 412 -30.05 2.47 -71.99
C THR A 412 -28.89 2.10 -71.08
N GLY A 413 -29.14 1.67 -69.83
CA GLY A 413 -28.10 1.20 -68.91
C GLY A 413 -27.19 2.31 -68.35
N GLU A 414 -27.42 3.57 -68.71
CA GLU A 414 -26.69 4.72 -68.18
C GLU A 414 -27.13 5.06 -66.76
N VAL A 415 -26.14 5.28 -65.88
CA VAL A 415 -26.32 5.79 -64.52
C VAL A 415 -26.20 7.31 -64.56
N LEU A 416 -27.29 8.01 -64.32
CA LEU A 416 -27.29 9.47 -64.18
C LEU A 416 -27.16 9.83 -62.70
N TYR A 417 -26.14 10.63 -62.40
CA TYR A 417 -25.98 11.30 -61.12
C TYR A 417 -26.85 12.54 -61.13
N VAL A 418 -27.80 12.64 -60.20
CA VAL A 418 -28.79 13.72 -60.16
C VAL A 418 -28.77 14.33 -58.76
N THR A 419 -28.85 15.65 -58.67
CA THR A 419 -28.85 16.35 -57.38
C THR A 419 -30.12 16.00 -56.58
N PRO A 420 -30.12 16.13 -55.24
CA PRO A 420 -31.29 15.85 -54.41
C PRO A 420 -32.56 16.60 -54.85
N GLU A 421 -32.40 17.83 -55.34
CA GLU A 421 -33.47 18.70 -55.83
C GLU A 421 -34.13 18.15 -57.10
N GLU A 422 -33.33 17.61 -58.03
CA GLU A 422 -33.82 17.02 -59.28
C GLU A 422 -34.40 15.60 -59.08
N ALA A 423 -33.90 14.87 -58.09
CA ALA A 423 -34.46 13.58 -57.68
C ALA A 423 -35.87 13.72 -57.10
N ASN A 424 -36.09 14.70 -56.21
CA ASN A 424 -37.41 15.00 -55.65
C ASN A 424 -38.39 15.48 -56.73
N ARG A 425 -37.93 16.31 -57.69
CA ARG A 425 -38.76 16.73 -58.83
C ARG A 425 -39.22 15.53 -59.68
N ARG A 426 -38.31 14.59 -59.98
CA ARG A 426 -38.65 13.36 -60.71
C ARG A 426 -39.57 12.44 -59.92
N PHE A 427 -39.44 12.40 -58.60
CA PHE A 427 -40.35 11.66 -57.72
C PHE A 427 -41.79 12.18 -57.85
N PHE A 428 -42.02 13.48 -57.64
CA PHE A 428 -43.37 14.05 -57.71
C PHE A 428 -43.96 13.88 -59.12
N ARG A 429 -43.19 14.13 -60.18
CA ARG A 429 -43.66 13.88 -61.56
C ARG A 429 -44.05 12.43 -61.82
N ARG A 430 -43.27 11.46 -61.34
CA ARG A 430 -43.64 10.04 -61.47
C ARG A 430 -44.86 9.69 -60.65
N TRP A 431 -44.97 10.23 -59.44
CA TRP A 431 -46.12 10.00 -58.57
C TRP A 431 -47.41 10.48 -59.22
N PHE A 432 -47.43 11.73 -59.71
CA PHE A 432 -48.59 12.28 -60.43
C PHE A 432 -48.84 11.60 -61.79
N ALA A 433 -47.79 11.16 -62.49
CA ALA A 433 -47.94 10.43 -63.75
C ALA A 433 -48.51 9.01 -63.57
N SER A 434 -48.38 8.41 -62.38
CA SER A 434 -48.76 7.01 -62.17
C SER A 434 -50.26 6.74 -62.13
N ARG A 435 -51.13 7.77 -62.07
CA ARG A 435 -52.61 7.74 -62.18
C ARG A 435 -53.39 6.68 -61.39
N GLU A 436 -52.76 5.84 -60.57
CA GLU A 436 -53.41 4.82 -59.74
C GLU A 436 -53.67 5.34 -58.33
N ASP A 437 -54.84 4.98 -57.78
CA ASP A 437 -55.34 5.29 -56.43
C ASP A 437 -54.37 4.81 -55.32
N ARG A 438 -53.30 5.57 -55.09
CA ARG A 438 -52.45 5.43 -53.91
C ARG A 438 -53.01 6.22 -52.76
N GLU A 439 -52.78 5.72 -51.54
CA GLU A 439 -52.97 6.52 -50.32
C GLU A 439 -52.26 7.86 -50.48
N LEU A 440 -52.97 8.95 -50.13
CA LEU A 440 -52.41 10.29 -50.21
C LEU A 440 -51.12 10.34 -49.37
N PRO A 441 -50.09 11.12 -49.77
CA PRO A 441 -48.92 11.36 -48.93
C PRO A 441 -49.32 12.11 -47.65
N GLU A 442 -48.56 11.93 -46.58
CA GLU A 442 -48.78 12.68 -45.34
C GLU A 442 -48.65 14.19 -45.54
N THR A 443 -49.30 14.96 -44.67
CA THR A 443 -49.36 16.43 -44.74
C THR A 443 -47.99 17.06 -44.86
N ASP A 444 -47.01 16.59 -44.07
CA ASP A 444 -45.65 17.14 -44.05
C ASP A 444 -44.92 16.92 -45.39
N VAL A 445 -45.16 15.77 -46.04
CA VAL A 445 -44.61 15.44 -47.36
C VAL A 445 -45.21 16.34 -48.45
N LEU A 446 -46.51 16.64 -48.35
CA LEU A 446 -47.20 17.53 -49.28
C LEU A 446 -46.74 18.99 -49.11
N LEU A 447 -46.50 19.44 -47.87
CA LEU A 447 -45.97 20.79 -47.59
C LEU A 447 -44.53 20.96 -48.12
N ALA A 448 -43.68 19.95 -47.95
CA ALA A 448 -42.34 19.94 -48.54
C ALA A 448 -42.40 19.97 -50.08
N GLY A 449 -43.31 19.19 -50.67
CA GLY A 449 -43.53 19.18 -52.12
C GLY A 449 -43.99 20.53 -52.68
N LEU A 450 -44.87 21.24 -51.96
CA LEU A 450 -45.35 22.57 -52.32
C LEU A 450 -44.24 23.62 -52.33
N ARG A 451 -43.41 23.64 -51.28
CA ARG A 451 -42.27 24.55 -51.18
C ARG A 451 -41.28 24.33 -52.33
N LEU A 452 -40.93 23.08 -52.58
CA LEU A 452 -40.00 22.72 -53.64
C LEU A 452 -40.54 23.12 -55.03
N ALA A 453 -41.81 22.86 -55.29
CA ALA A 453 -42.44 23.24 -56.56
C ALA A 453 -42.47 24.77 -56.74
N PHE A 454 -42.64 25.53 -55.65
CA PHE A 454 -42.62 26.99 -55.67
C PHE A 454 -41.22 27.54 -55.95
N GLU A 455 -40.21 27.08 -55.22
CA GLU A 455 -38.81 27.47 -55.40
C GLU A 455 -38.33 27.19 -56.83
N GLN A 456 -38.78 26.08 -57.42
CA GLN A 456 -38.43 25.68 -58.79
C GLN A 456 -39.32 26.30 -59.88
N ARG A 457 -40.31 27.13 -59.51
CA ARG A 457 -41.30 27.71 -60.43
C ARG A 457 -42.03 26.63 -61.28
N ASP A 458 -42.29 25.44 -60.73
CA ASP A 458 -42.97 24.34 -61.42
C ASP A 458 -44.47 24.33 -61.08
N ARG A 459 -45.22 25.14 -61.84
CA ARG A 459 -46.65 25.43 -61.61
C ARG A 459 -47.53 24.17 -61.57
N ASP A 460 -47.27 23.20 -62.45
CA ASP A 460 -48.10 22.00 -62.56
C ASP A 460 -47.99 21.12 -61.32
N ILE A 461 -46.78 20.87 -60.83
CA ILE A 461 -46.55 20.08 -59.63
C ILE A 461 -47.09 20.81 -58.39
N LEU A 462 -46.92 22.14 -58.34
CA LEU A 462 -47.42 22.95 -57.24
C LEU A 462 -48.95 22.82 -57.12
N CYS A 463 -49.67 23.00 -58.23
CA CYS A 463 -51.12 22.87 -58.27
C CYS A 463 -51.59 21.46 -57.89
N GLN A 464 -50.96 20.41 -58.46
CA GLN A 464 -51.35 19.03 -58.17
C GLN A 464 -51.09 18.63 -56.71
N THR A 465 -49.97 19.10 -56.13
CA THR A 465 -49.63 18.85 -54.72
C THR A 465 -50.58 19.60 -53.79
N TYR A 466 -50.97 20.82 -54.15
CA TYR A 466 -51.96 21.60 -53.40
C TYR A 466 -53.34 20.93 -53.39
N GLU A 467 -53.78 20.41 -54.54
CA GLU A 467 -55.03 19.64 -54.61
C GLU A 467 -55.01 18.39 -53.73
N CYS A 468 -53.89 17.65 -53.71
CA CYS A 468 -53.75 16.48 -52.83
C CYS A 468 -53.82 16.86 -51.35
N LEU A 469 -53.18 17.97 -50.96
CA LEU A 469 -53.25 18.50 -49.58
C LEU A 469 -54.68 18.84 -49.19
N ARG A 470 -55.43 19.50 -50.08
CA ARG A 470 -56.85 19.80 -49.87
C ARG A 470 -57.70 18.53 -49.76
N ARG A 471 -57.48 17.52 -50.60
CA ARG A 471 -58.23 16.25 -50.54
C ARG A 471 -57.98 15.48 -49.23
N ARG A 472 -56.80 15.64 -48.62
CA ARG A 472 -56.47 15.06 -47.30
C ARG A 472 -57.06 15.85 -46.12
N GLY A 473 -57.63 17.03 -46.35
CA GLY A 473 -58.10 17.93 -45.28
C GLY A 473 -56.99 18.71 -44.58
N GLY A 474 -55.78 18.77 -45.15
CA GLY A 474 -54.69 19.59 -44.64
C GLY A 474 -54.92 21.08 -44.89
N THR A 475 -54.48 21.92 -43.94
CA THR A 475 -54.50 23.37 -44.09
C THR A 475 -53.13 23.89 -44.53
N LEU A 476 -53.14 24.90 -45.40
CA LEU A 476 -51.93 25.57 -45.82
C LEU A 476 -51.44 26.49 -44.68
N PRO A 477 -50.15 26.49 -44.31
CA PRO A 477 -49.58 27.48 -43.41
C PRO A 477 -49.76 28.89 -43.99
N PRO A 478 -49.99 29.94 -43.16
CA PRO A 478 -50.13 31.31 -43.63
C PRO A 478 -48.94 31.80 -44.48
N GLU A 479 -47.74 31.33 -44.12
CA GLU A 479 -46.49 31.64 -44.81
C GLU A 479 -46.43 31.05 -46.21
N ALA A 480 -47.16 29.96 -46.48
CA ALA A 480 -47.18 29.29 -47.78
C ALA A 480 -48.27 29.83 -48.72
N ALA A 481 -49.17 30.70 -48.25
CA ALA A 481 -50.32 31.17 -49.03
C ALA A 481 -49.90 31.80 -50.37
N HIS A 482 -48.81 32.57 -50.35
CA HIS A 482 -48.24 33.21 -51.53
C HIS A 482 -47.71 32.22 -52.59
N TRP A 483 -47.41 30.98 -52.22
CA TRP A 483 -46.96 29.94 -53.16
C TRP A 483 -48.09 29.51 -54.09
N VAL A 484 -49.27 29.32 -53.50
CA VAL A 484 -50.48 28.94 -54.23
C VAL A 484 -51.01 30.12 -55.04
N ASP A 485 -50.98 31.33 -54.48
CA ASP A 485 -51.38 32.55 -55.21
C ASP A 485 -50.50 32.75 -56.46
N TRP A 486 -49.20 32.49 -56.37
CA TRP A 486 -48.29 32.51 -57.53
C TRP A 486 -48.64 31.47 -58.61
N ALA A 487 -49.14 30.30 -58.21
CA ALA A 487 -49.49 29.24 -59.15
C ALA A 487 -50.94 29.34 -59.70
N LEU A 488 -51.83 30.07 -59.03
CA LEU A 488 -53.21 30.30 -59.48
C LEU A 488 -53.41 31.64 -60.20
N GLY A 489 -52.52 32.62 -59.98
CA GLY A 489 -52.38 33.84 -60.79
C GLY A 489 -51.72 33.59 -62.14
#